data_AF-G7JB71-F1
#
_entry.id   AF-G7JB71-F1
#
_cell.length_a   1.000
_cell.length_b   1.000
_cell.length_c   1.000
_cell.angle_alpha   90.00
_cell.angle_beta   90.00
_cell.angle_gamma   90.00
#
_symmetry.space_group_name_H-M   'P 1'
#
loop_
_entity.id
_entity.type
_entity.pdbx_description
1 polymer ?
#
loop_
_entity_poly.entity_id
_entity_poly.type
_entity_poly.pdbx_seq_one_letter_code
_entity_poly.pdbx_strand_id
1 'polypeptide(L)'
;MSSTKRNEASSSSSKTPKESVVADCGKRRSSCGYCRSPRHNSISHGMVAYSLTVYDYQALLDRGWRRSGSFLYKPEMEKTCCPSYTIRLKASDFVPSKEQLRVSRRMQRFLDGTLDVKRVDAMEEPNTSNNSESLVHNNPSCSMSEESPSVSNKEVDEVEKSLHYLSDQIDNAVHMFTENGEFPSGIQLPKASVRMVSQGKKKVLANGSEDLLYSSNIAFQVAASINRAKSRDKDGNDSKPSRDSDKENGFSPKIIAEKLVASLDSTVNISGLSIRACNGHVNFYTSSKQVSQNGTVQKAAIPKKSATNRNIGGNRKLEIRLNRSSFDPEEYALYRKYQRKVHNDKPENYTESSYRRFLVDTPLIYVSHTGDNTVPPCGFGSFHQQYLVDGKLVAVGVIDILPNCLSSKYLFWDPDFAFLSLGKYSALQEIGWVKDNQAYCPSLQHYYLGYYIHSCNKMRYKAAYRPSELLCPLRYQWVSFDIARPLLDRKRYVVLSDASILQNGESSPFQVAEDQDTMLSQVDESGQEDANDVPMHGDEDEDEEMVESELESSDDEPDIETTSNGEPENGDFSKVLLGIKGSRVRYKDLQSVFGREQQRYLESQLQKYRRVVGPVLSERMVYSLG
;
A
#
# COMPACT_ATOMS: atom_id res chain seq x y z
N MET A 1 21.59 -25.42 37.24
CA MET A 1 21.04 -26.79 37.42
C MET A 1 19.57 -26.62 37.79
N SER A 2 18.66 -26.76 36.81
CA SER A 2 17.73 -27.90 36.65
C SER A 2 16.83 -28.06 37.89
N SER A 3 15.50 -28.02 37.88
CA SER A 3 14.43 -28.48 36.98
C SER A 3 13.14 -27.80 37.52
N THR A 4 11.98 -27.65 36.88
CA THR A 4 11.19 -28.65 36.15
C THR A 4 10.02 -27.91 35.47
N LYS A 5 9.84 -28.16 34.18
CA LYS A 5 8.69 -27.73 33.37
C LYS A 5 7.43 -28.49 33.84
N ARG A 6 6.30 -27.79 34.04
CA ARG A 6 4.97 -28.40 34.05
C ARG A 6 4.41 -28.34 32.63
N ASN A 7 4.36 -29.50 31.99
CA ASN A 7 3.47 -29.78 30.88
C ASN A 7 2.04 -29.88 31.41
N GLU A 8 1.10 -29.13 30.85
CA GLU A 8 -0.31 -29.49 30.94
C GLU A 8 -0.76 -30.07 29.60
N ALA A 9 -1.04 -31.37 29.66
CA ALA A 9 -1.58 -32.16 28.58
C ALA A 9 -3.11 -31.94 28.50
N SER A 10 -3.57 -31.72 27.28
CA SER A 10 -4.82 -32.16 26.67
C SER A 10 -5.87 -32.79 27.61
N SER A 11 -6.94 -32.06 27.90
CA SER A 11 -8.21 -32.63 28.35
C SER A 11 -9.21 -32.68 27.19
N SER A 12 -9.61 -33.89 26.81
CA SER A 12 -10.69 -34.15 25.87
C SER A 12 -12.00 -34.40 26.63
N SER A 13 -13.00 -33.53 26.49
CA SER A 13 -14.38 -33.88 26.09
C SER A 13 -15.44 -32.85 26.51
N SER A 14 -15.83 -32.01 25.56
CA SER A 14 -17.23 -31.91 25.15
C SER A 14 -17.20 -31.75 23.62
N LYS A 15 -17.67 -32.77 22.89
CA LYS A 15 -17.75 -32.72 21.43
C LYS A 15 -18.96 -31.87 21.05
N THR A 16 -18.89 -30.56 21.30
CA THR A 16 -19.74 -29.62 20.58
C THR A 16 -19.31 -29.67 19.11
N PRO A 17 -20.23 -29.83 18.14
CA PRO A 17 -19.90 -29.67 16.74
C PRO A 17 -19.24 -28.30 16.57
N LYS A 18 -18.02 -28.29 16.03
CA LYS A 18 -17.27 -27.09 15.64
C LYS A 18 -18.03 -26.38 14.51
N GLU A 19 -19.04 -25.61 14.88
CA GLU A 19 -19.92 -24.91 13.96
C GLU A 19 -19.71 -23.40 14.03
N SER A 20 -20.35 -22.69 13.11
CA SER A 20 -20.38 -21.24 13.11
C SER A 20 -21.54 -20.72 13.96
N VAL A 21 -21.25 -19.90 14.96
CA VAL A 21 -22.21 -19.25 15.84
C VAL A 21 -22.01 -17.75 15.75
N VAL A 22 -23.07 -17.04 15.39
CA VAL A 22 -23.03 -15.61 15.10
C VAL A 22 -24.20 -14.86 15.73
N ALA A 23 -23.97 -13.64 16.20
CA ALA A 23 -25.02 -12.70 16.61
C ALA A 23 -25.10 -11.55 15.59
N ASP A 24 -26.30 -11.25 15.11
CA ASP A 24 -26.51 -10.12 14.19
C ASP A 24 -26.50 -8.80 14.96
N CYS A 25 -25.72 -7.83 14.47
CA CYS A 25 -25.64 -6.50 15.06
C CYS A 25 -26.40 -5.45 14.24
N GLY A 26 -27.04 -5.86 13.13
CA GLY A 26 -27.74 -4.98 12.24
C GLY A 26 -26.83 -3.98 11.51
N LYS A 27 -27.48 -2.94 11.02
CA LYS A 27 -26.86 -1.85 10.25
C LYS A 27 -26.21 -0.83 11.18
N ARG A 28 -25.01 -0.37 10.82
CA ARG A 28 -24.26 0.68 11.53
C ARG A 28 -23.82 1.78 10.58
N ARG A 29 -23.79 3.01 11.09
CA ARG A 29 -23.21 4.17 10.42
C ARG A 29 -21.96 4.61 11.17
N SER A 30 -20.90 4.93 10.44
CA SER A 30 -19.63 5.40 11.01
C SER A 30 -19.01 6.48 10.14
N SER A 31 -17.97 7.13 10.68
CA SER A 31 -17.05 7.96 9.88
C SER A 31 -16.43 7.12 8.75
N CYS A 32 -16.04 7.77 7.66
CA CYS A 32 -15.35 7.10 6.55
C CYS A 32 -13.88 7.48 6.52
N GLY A 33 -12.99 6.53 6.84
CA GLY A 33 -11.54 6.74 6.77
C GLY A 33 -10.98 6.95 5.35
N TYR A 34 -11.76 6.68 4.29
CA TYR A 34 -11.26 6.74 2.91
C TYR A 34 -11.45 8.09 2.22
N CYS A 35 -12.58 8.76 2.44
CA CYS A 35 -12.89 10.05 1.80
C CYS A 35 -12.84 11.25 2.75
N ARG A 36 -12.52 11.03 4.04
CA ARG A 36 -12.47 12.06 5.09
C ARG A 36 -13.72 12.94 5.14
N SER A 37 -14.86 12.37 4.76
CA SER A 37 -16.12 13.10 4.82
C SER A 37 -16.51 13.27 6.29
N PRO A 38 -16.81 14.50 6.76
CA PRO A 38 -17.20 14.73 8.15
C PRO A 38 -18.61 14.21 8.47
N ARG A 39 -19.31 13.62 7.50
CA ARG A 39 -20.64 13.02 7.67
C ARG A 39 -20.48 11.52 7.89
N HIS A 40 -21.24 10.93 8.83
CA HIS A 40 -21.32 9.47 9.04
C HIS A 40 -22.02 8.75 7.88
N ASN A 41 -21.34 8.70 6.75
CA ASN A 41 -21.81 8.15 5.48
C ASN A 41 -21.12 6.84 5.10
N SER A 42 -20.27 6.28 5.98
CA SER A 42 -19.92 4.87 5.93
C SER A 42 -21.08 4.06 6.49
N ILE A 43 -21.54 3.05 5.76
CA ILE A 43 -22.69 2.24 6.12
C ILE A 43 -22.33 0.79 5.92
N SER A 44 -22.44 -0.01 6.96
CA SER A 44 -22.18 -1.44 6.92
C SER A 44 -23.17 -2.22 7.76
N HIS A 45 -23.40 -3.48 7.40
CA HIS A 45 -24.08 -4.44 8.25
C HIS A 45 -23.03 -5.22 9.05
N GLY A 46 -23.23 -5.35 10.36
CA GLY A 46 -22.29 -5.98 11.28
C GLY A 46 -22.85 -7.26 11.91
N MET A 47 -21.95 -8.18 12.25
CA MET A 47 -22.25 -9.38 13.05
C MET A 47 -21.06 -9.73 13.94
N VAL A 48 -21.30 -10.27 15.13
CA VAL A 48 -20.25 -10.86 15.96
C VAL A 48 -20.22 -12.36 15.74
N ALA A 49 -19.04 -12.93 15.50
CA ALA A 49 -18.84 -14.38 15.43
C ALA A 49 -18.20 -14.89 16.73
N TYR A 50 -18.89 -15.78 17.44
CA TYR A 50 -18.33 -16.48 18.60
C TYR A 50 -17.47 -17.66 18.18
N SER A 51 -17.87 -18.32 17.09
CA SER A 51 -17.10 -19.34 16.40
C SER A 51 -17.46 -19.31 14.92
N LEU A 52 -16.51 -19.64 14.05
CA LEU A 52 -16.70 -19.57 12.61
C LEU A 52 -15.87 -20.66 11.93
N THR A 53 -16.51 -21.53 11.17
CA THR A 53 -15.78 -22.50 10.35
C THR A 53 -15.07 -21.77 9.21
N VAL A 54 -13.91 -22.27 8.79
CA VAL A 54 -13.16 -21.71 7.65
C VAL A 54 -13.97 -21.78 6.34
N TYR A 55 -14.88 -22.74 6.21
CA TYR A 55 -15.77 -22.89 5.05
C TYR A 55 -16.91 -21.86 5.05
N ASP A 56 -17.48 -21.55 6.21
CA ASP A 56 -18.45 -20.47 6.35
C ASP A 56 -17.80 -19.11 6.10
N TYR A 57 -16.60 -18.88 6.63
CA TYR A 57 -15.90 -17.63 6.40
C TYR A 57 -15.50 -17.45 4.93
N GLN A 58 -15.02 -18.50 4.26
CA GLN A 58 -14.78 -18.47 2.82
C GLN A 58 -16.05 -18.04 2.05
N ALA A 59 -17.20 -18.64 2.37
CA ALA A 59 -18.45 -18.30 1.71
C ALA A 59 -18.94 -16.88 2.04
N LEU A 60 -18.66 -16.36 3.24
CA LEU A 60 -18.91 -14.96 3.62
C LEU A 60 -17.99 -14.00 2.85
N LEU A 61 -16.69 -14.28 2.75
CA LEU A 61 -15.73 -13.51 1.96
C LEU A 61 -16.16 -13.41 0.49
N ASP A 62 -16.62 -14.52 -0.08
CA ASP A 62 -17.14 -14.63 -1.45
C ASP A 62 -18.49 -13.92 -1.64
N ARG A 63 -19.07 -13.38 -0.55
CA ARG A 63 -20.26 -12.55 -0.54
C ARG A 63 -20.00 -11.11 -0.08
N GLY A 64 -18.72 -10.73 -0.04
CA GLY A 64 -18.27 -9.38 0.27
C GLY A 64 -18.21 -9.04 1.76
N TRP A 65 -18.24 -10.04 2.66
CA TRP A 65 -17.99 -9.81 4.08
C TRP A 65 -16.49 -9.72 4.37
N ARG A 66 -16.10 -9.01 5.43
CA ARG A 66 -14.76 -9.00 6.02
C ARG A 66 -14.83 -9.10 7.53
N ARG A 67 -13.67 -9.25 8.17
CA ARG A 67 -13.59 -9.35 9.63
C ARG A 67 -12.51 -8.47 10.23
N SER A 68 -12.78 -7.98 11.43
CA SER A 68 -11.85 -7.34 12.35
C SER A 68 -11.97 -8.09 13.68
N GLY A 69 -10.93 -8.85 14.06
CA GLY A 69 -11.07 -9.86 15.11
C GLY A 69 -12.23 -10.84 14.87
N SER A 70 -13.15 -10.85 15.83
CA SER A 70 -14.41 -11.60 15.83
C SER A 70 -15.60 -10.84 15.23
N PHE A 71 -15.45 -9.56 14.90
CA PHE A 71 -16.49 -8.77 14.27
C PHE A 71 -16.45 -8.94 12.74
N LEU A 72 -17.56 -9.34 12.15
CA LEU A 72 -17.79 -9.44 10.71
C LEU A 72 -18.56 -8.22 10.23
N TYR A 73 -18.20 -7.70 9.05
CA TYR A 73 -18.89 -6.55 8.47
C TYR A 73 -18.97 -6.63 6.95
N LYS A 74 -20.05 -6.06 6.41
CA LYS A 74 -20.29 -5.95 4.97
C LYS A 74 -20.81 -4.55 4.62
N PRO A 75 -20.09 -3.76 3.82
CA PRO A 75 -20.56 -2.44 3.39
C PRO A 75 -21.85 -2.50 2.56
N GLU A 76 -22.76 -1.55 2.80
CA GLU A 76 -23.91 -1.30 1.93
C GLU A 76 -23.47 -0.45 0.73
N MET A 77 -22.96 -1.14 -0.29
CA MET A 77 -22.25 -0.56 -1.44
C MET A 77 -22.98 0.57 -2.18
N GLU A 78 -24.31 0.53 -2.23
CA GLU A 78 -25.12 1.56 -2.89
C GLU A 78 -25.26 2.84 -2.05
N LYS A 79 -25.23 2.71 -0.72
CA LYS A 79 -25.52 3.81 0.21
C LYS A 79 -24.27 4.41 0.84
N THR A 80 -23.19 3.64 0.93
CA THR A 80 -21.92 4.12 1.48
C THR A 80 -21.24 5.12 0.54
N CYS A 81 -20.52 6.09 1.11
CA CYS A 81 -19.78 7.10 0.33
C CYS A 81 -18.61 6.52 -0.50
N CYS A 82 -18.02 5.41 -0.03
CA CYS A 82 -16.86 4.75 -0.62
C CYS A 82 -17.14 3.26 -0.87
N PRO A 83 -17.77 2.91 -2.02
CA PRO A 83 -18.06 1.53 -2.36
C PRO A 83 -16.78 0.66 -2.38
N SER A 84 -16.78 -0.37 -1.52
CA SER A 84 -15.66 -1.26 -1.24
C SER A 84 -15.83 -2.62 -1.92
N TYR A 85 -15.28 -2.78 -3.13
CA TYR A 85 -15.35 -4.03 -3.88
C TYR A 85 -14.34 -5.04 -3.35
N THR A 86 -14.73 -6.29 -3.17
CA THR A 86 -13.75 -7.34 -2.87
C THR A 86 -12.85 -7.53 -4.09
N ILE A 87 -11.53 -7.55 -3.90
CA ILE A 87 -10.54 -7.79 -4.95
C ILE A 87 -9.70 -9.04 -4.66
N ARG A 88 -9.49 -9.85 -5.69
CA ARG A 88 -8.61 -11.03 -5.62
C ARG A 88 -7.86 -11.24 -6.94
N LEU A 89 -6.96 -12.20 -6.94
CA LEU A 89 -6.41 -12.80 -8.15
C LEU A 89 -6.19 -14.30 -7.96
N LYS A 90 -6.11 -15.04 -9.06
CA LYS A 90 -5.66 -16.44 -9.05
C LYS A 90 -4.14 -16.50 -9.09
N ALA A 91 -3.52 -17.12 -8.09
CA ALA A 91 -2.07 -17.04 -7.86
C ALA A 91 -1.24 -17.68 -8.98
N SER A 92 -1.77 -18.71 -9.63
CA SER A 92 -1.12 -19.40 -10.76
C SER A 92 -1.02 -18.52 -12.00
N ASP A 93 -1.94 -17.58 -12.17
CA ASP A 93 -2.02 -16.70 -13.34
C ASP A 93 -1.29 -15.37 -13.09
N PHE A 94 -0.74 -15.16 -11.89
CA PHE A 94 -0.11 -13.90 -11.51
C PHE A 94 1.12 -13.59 -12.36
N VAL A 95 1.15 -12.38 -12.93
CA VAL A 95 2.30 -11.85 -13.66
C VAL A 95 2.79 -10.56 -12.99
N PRO A 96 4.02 -10.53 -12.44
CA PRO A 96 4.52 -9.37 -11.75
C PRO A 96 4.81 -8.21 -12.73
N SER A 97 4.40 -7.01 -12.35
CA SER A 97 4.69 -5.79 -13.08
C SER A 97 6.17 -5.37 -12.96
N LYS A 98 6.63 -4.46 -13.83
CA LYS A 98 7.99 -3.89 -13.75
C LYS A 98 8.27 -3.29 -12.37
N GLU A 99 7.27 -2.67 -11.75
CA GLU A 99 7.37 -2.07 -10.41
C GLU A 99 7.48 -3.14 -9.32
N GLN A 100 6.65 -4.17 -9.35
CA GLN A 100 6.73 -5.29 -8.42
C GLN A 100 8.09 -6.01 -8.53
N LEU A 101 8.60 -6.21 -9.75
CA LEU A 101 9.94 -6.74 -9.97
C LEU A 101 11.04 -5.81 -9.42
N ARG A 102 10.86 -4.48 -9.47
CA ARG A 102 11.80 -3.52 -8.84
C ARG A 102 11.81 -3.70 -7.32
N VAL A 103 10.66 -3.89 -6.69
CA VAL A 103 10.56 -4.17 -5.25
C VAL A 103 11.29 -5.46 -4.89
N SER A 104 11.06 -6.57 -5.61
CA SER A 104 11.78 -7.83 -5.38
C SER A 104 13.29 -7.69 -5.53
N ARG A 105 13.75 -6.99 -6.59
CA ARG A 105 15.18 -6.72 -6.79
C ARG A 105 15.76 -5.80 -5.72
N ARG A 106 14.98 -4.84 -5.21
CA ARG A 106 15.41 -3.95 -4.13
C ARG A 106 15.63 -4.75 -2.85
N MET A 107 14.72 -5.66 -2.50
CA MET A 107 14.92 -6.60 -1.40
C MET A 107 16.16 -7.47 -1.62
N GLN A 108 16.33 -8.07 -2.80
CA GLN A 108 17.52 -8.89 -3.09
C GLN A 108 18.82 -8.11 -2.93
N ARG A 109 18.93 -6.90 -3.51
CA ARG A 109 20.10 -6.04 -3.35
C ARG A 109 20.37 -5.67 -1.89
N PHE A 110 19.31 -5.46 -1.12
CA PHE A 110 19.43 -5.24 0.32
C PHE A 110 19.97 -6.49 1.03
N LEU A 111 19.49 -7.68 0.70
CA LEU A 111 20.00 -8.92 1.27
C LEU A 111 21.46 -9.18 0.89
N ASP A 112 21.83 -8.93 -0.37
CA ASP A 112 23.19 -9.11 -0.88
C ASP A 112 24.17 -8.01 -0.43
N GLY A 113 23.71 -7.03 0.35
CA GLY A 113 24.56 -5.92 0.82
C GLY A 113 24.91 -4.88 -0.25
N THR A 114 24.33 -4.96 -1.45
CA THR A 114 24.62 -4.06 -2.59
C THR A 114 23.69 -2.85 -2.68
N LEU A 115 22.71 -2.75 -1.78
CA LEU A 115 21.89 -1.56 -1.62
C LEU A 115 22.58 -0.59 -0.65
N ASP A 116 22.92 0.60 -1.14
CA ASP A 116 23.45 1.69 -0.33
C ASP A 116 22.33 2.28 0.54
N VAL A 117 22.29 1.85 1.80
CA VAL A 117 21.37 2.37 2.80
C VAL A 117 22.18 3.32 3.66
N LYS A 118 21.91 4.63 3.56
CA LYS A 118 22.47 5.62 4.51
C LYS A 118 22.12 5.15 5.91
N ARG A 119 23.12 4.74 6.69
CA ARG A 119 22.93 4.38 8.10
C ARG A 119 22.48 5.65 8.82
N VAL A 120 21.29 5.61 9.41
CA VAL A 120 20.90 6.59 10.42
C VAL A 120 21.59 6.12 11.68
N ASP A 121 22.67 6.81 12.06
CA ASP A 121 23.46 6.44 13.23
C ASP A 121 22.61 6.47 14.50
N ALA A 122 22.83 5.46 15.34
CA ALA A 122 22.17 5.26 16.62
C ALA A 122 22.53 6.40 17.58
N MET A 123 21.52 7.01 18.21
CA MET A 123 21.69 7.97 19.29
C MET A 123 22.45 7.32 20.44
N GLU A 124 23.58 7.93 20.83
CA GLU A 124 24.27 7.63 22.08
C GLU A 124 23.34 7.91 23.27
N GLU A 125 23.29 6.96 24.22
CA GLU A 125 22.61 7.14 25.50
C GLU A 125 23.32 8.20 26.35
N PRO A 126 22.61 9.20 26.93
CA PRO A 126 23.23 10.10 27.89
C PRO A 126 23.20 9.46 29.28
N ASN A 127 24.40 9.18 29.80
CA ASN A 127 24.62 8.84 31.19
C ASN A 127 24.10 9.94 32.13
N THR A 128 23.31 9.51 33.12
CA THR A 128 22.89 10.28 34.29
C THR A 128 24.06 10.55 35.24
N SER A 129 24.28 11.80 35.64
CA SER A 129 24.41 12.19 37.07
C SER A 129 24.68 13.70 37.27
N ASN A 130 23.75 14.32 38.00
CA ASN A 130 23.92 15.27 39.11
C ASN A 130 24.41 16.72 38.94
N ASN A 131 23.49 17.59 39.41
CA ASN A 131 23.63 18.76 40.29
C ASN A 131 23.96 20.16 39.76
N SER A 132 22.86 20.94 39.67
CA SER A 132 22.56 22.19 40.41
C SER A 132 23.39 23.48 40.17
N GLU A 133 22.60 24.50 39.78
CA GLU A 133 22.70 25.94 40.10
C GLU A 133 23.72 26.85 39.37
N SER A 134 23.22 27.68 38.44
CA SER A 134 22.88 29.10 38.67
C SER A 134 23.03 30.01 37.43
N LEU A 135 21.99 30.82 37.23
CA LEU A 135 21.93 32.23 36.78
C LEU A 135 22.81 32.78 35.63
N VAL A 136 22.12 33.12 34.52
CA VAL A 136 21.95 34.46 33.91
C VAL A 136 23.19 35.32 33.52
N HIS A 137 23.24 35.60 32.20
CA HIS A 137 23.70 36.81 31.47
C HIS A 137 25.17 37.04 31.03
N ASN A 138 25.26 37.25 29.70
CA ASN A 138 26.01 38.27 28.94
C ASN A 138 27.48 38.02 28.53
N ASN A 139 27.65 37.92 27.20
CA ASN A 139 28.83 38.26 26.38
C ASN A 139 29.32 39.72 26.61
N PRO A 140 30.50 40.20 26.13
CA PRO A 140 31.35 39.68 25.03
C PRO A 140 32.91 39.80 25.17
N SER A 141 33.61 39.21 24.18
CA SER A 141 34.86 39.69 23.50
C SER A 141 36.23 39.00 23.77
N CYS A 142 36.88 38.63 22.64
CA CYS A 142 38.32 38.51 22.28
C CYS A 142 39.35 37.90 23.28
N SER A 143 40.31 37.01 22.94
CA SER A 143 41.17 36.93 21.74
C SER A 143 42.18 35.75 21.84
N MET A 144 42.57 35.21 20.66
CA MET A 144 43.86 34.60 20.24
C MET A 144 44.48 33.30 20.85
N SER A 145 44.87 32.40 19.91
CA SER A 145 45.96 31.37 19.87
C SER A 145 45.87 30.15 20.82
N GLU A 146 46.07 28.87 20.44
CA GLU A 146 46.99 28.24 19.47
C GLU A 146 46.44 26.96 18.77
N GLU A 147 47.02 26.70 17.60
CA GLU A 147 47.15 25.51 16.71
C GLU A 147 47.42 24.15 17.44
N SER A 148 47.12 22.91 17.00
CA SER A 148 47.05 22.15 15.72
C SER A 148 46.60 20.68 16.03
N PRO A 149 46.45 19.70 15.10
CA PRO A 149 46.09 19.69 13.67
C PRO A 149 44.98 18.65 13.29
N SER A 150 44.45 18.84 12.08
CA SER A 150 43.44 18.10 11.31
C SER A 150 43.81 16.70 10.80
N VAL A 151 42.82 15.82 10.51
CA VAL A 151 42.62 15.13 9.20
C VAL A 151 41.14 14.72 8.99
N SER A 152 40.59 15.03 7.80
CA SER A 152 39.38 14.48 7.12
C SER A 152 38.01 15.22 7.11
N ASN A 153 37.97 16.56 6.98
CA ASN A 153 36.73 17.30 6.62
C ASN A 153 36.78 18.11 5.31
N LYS A 154 37.88 18.06 4.53
CA LYS A 154 38.05 18.95 3.35
C LYS A 154 37.32 18.50 2.07
N GLU A 155 37.10 17.20 1.85
CA GLU A 155 36.49 16.73 0.59
C GLU A 155 34.97 16.91 0.54
N VAL A 156 34.28 16.82 1.68
CA VAL A 156 32.82 17.00 1.75
C VAL A 156 32.43 18.46 1.55
N ASP A 157 33.24 19.37 2.11
CA ASP A 157 33.00 20.82 2.09
C ASP A 157 33.18 21.44 0.69
N GLU A 158 34.05 20.88 -0.15
CA GLU A 158 34.24 21.32 -1.54
C GLU A 158 33.12 20.87 -2.49
N VAL A 159 32.56 19.67 -2.27
CA VAL A 159 31.44 19.16 -3.07
C VAL A 159 30.16 19.95 -2.77
N GLU A 160 29.91 20.28 -1.50
CA GLU A 160 28.74 21.05 -1.08
C GLU A 160 28.77 22.48 -1.62
N LYS A 161 29.95 23.14 -1.60
CA LYS A 161 30.17 24.44 -2.25
C LYS A 161 29.90 24.40 -3.76
N SER A 162 30.32 23.33 -4.42
CA SER A 162 30.09 23.13 -5.86
C SER A 162 28.60 22.97 -6.20
N LEU A 163 27.85 22.23 -5.38
CA LEU A 163 26.40 22.05 -5.55
C LEU A 163 25.62 23.35 -5.34
N HIS A 164 25.99 24.12 -4.31
CA HIS A 164 25.38 25.42 -4.03
C HIS A 164 25.64 26.40 -5.18
N TYR A 165 26.88 26.50 -5.65
CA TYR A 165 27.25 27.34 -6.79
C TYR A 165 26.43 27.00 -8.04
N LEU A 166 26.32 25.72 -8.41
CA LEU A 166 25.54 25.31 -9.59
C LEU A 166 24.04 25.60 -9.43
N SER A 167 23.50 25.47 -8.22
CA SER A 167 22.10 25.81 -7.94
C SER A 167 21.85 27.31 -8.10
N ASP A 168 22.75 28.16 -7.57
CA ASP A 168 22.69 29.62 -7.73
C ASP A 168 22.81 30.04 -9.21
N GLN A 169 23.65 29.38 -10.00
CA GLN A 169 23.77 29.67 -11.43
C GLN A 169 22.45 29.39 -12.17
N ILE A 170 21.77 28.29 -11.85
CA ILE A 170 20.47 27.96 -12.44
C ILE A 170 19.42 28.99 -11.99
N ASP A 171 19.39 29.37 -10.72
CA ASP A 171 18.46 30.38 -10.21
C ASP A 171 18.66 31.74 -10.90
N ASN A 172 19.90 32.16 -11.11
CA ASN A 172 20.22 33.37 -11.87
C ASN A 172 19.73 33.30 -13.31
N ALA A 173 19.90 32.14 -13.98
CA ALA A 173 19.38 31.94 -15.34
C ALA A 173 17.85 32.02 -15.38
N VAL A 174 17.15 31.40 -14.42
CA VAL A 174 15.69 31.49 -14.30
C VAL A 174 15.23 32.92 -14.04
N HIS A 175 15.94 33.67 -13.20
CA HIS A 175 15.64 35.09 -12.93
C HIS A 175 15.80 35.95 -14.20
N MET A 176 16.90 35.76 -14.92
CA MET A 176 17.15 36.48 -16.17
C MET A 176 16.07 36.21 -17.23
N PHE A 177 15.60 34.96 -17.37
CA PHE A 177 14.48 34.64 -18.27
C PHE A 177 13.16 35.30 -17.81
N THR A 178 12.99 35.51 -16.52
CA THR A 178 11.82 36.22 -15.96
C THR A 178 11.89 37.73 -16.24
N GLU A 179 13.08 38.33 -16.12
CA GLU A 179 13.31 39.76 -16.43
C GLU A 179 13.21 40.05 -17.93
N ASN A 180 13.70 39.15 -18.78
CA ASN A 180 13.65 39.29 -20.24
C ASN A 180 12.24 39.01 -20.83
N GLY A 181 11.24 38.71 -20.00
CA GLY A 181 9.87 38.44 -20.42
C GLY A 181 9.67 37.07 -21.09
N GLU A 182 10.66 36.18 -21.02
CA GLU A 182 10.54 34.80 -21.53
C GLU A 182 9.77 33.89 -20.56
N PHE A 183 9.86 34.15 -19.25
CA PHE A 183 9.00 33.56 -18.23
C PHE A 183 8.05 34.63 -17.63
N PRO A 184 6.84 34.27 -17.21
CA PRO A 184 5.89 35.24 -16.67
C PRO A 184 6.40 35.84 -15.33
N SER A 185 6.47 37.17 -15.26
CA SER A 185 7.02 37.93 -14.12
C SER A 185 6.10 38.03 -12.89
N GLY A 186 4.86 37.53 -12.97
CA GLY A 186 3.87 37.56 -11.88
C GLY A 186 3.77 36.29 -11.04
N ILE A 187 4.68 35.31 -11.21
CA ILE A 187 4.60 34.00 -10.56
C ILE A 187 5.87 33.77 -9.73
N GLN A 188 5.70 33.29 -8.50
CA GLN A 188 6.84 32.81 -7.72
C GLN A 188 7.34 31.48 -8.30
N LEU A 189 8.53 31.51 -8.92
CA LEU A 189 9.20 30.33 -9.45
C LEU A 189 9.99 29.61 -8.34
N PRO A 190 10.07 28.26 -8.38
CA PRO A 190 10.82 27.48 -7.41
C PRO A 190 12.33 27.68 -7.56
N LYS A 191 13.08 27.50 -6.47
CA LYS A 191 14.55 27.51 -6.49
C LYS A 191 15.12 26.19 -6.99
N ALA A 192 16.22 26.27 -7.72
CA ALA A 192 16.97 25.15 -8.22
C ALA A 192 17.64 24.37 -7.09
N SER A 193 17.67 23.05 -7.24
CA SER A 193 18.48 22.16 -6.42
C SER A 193 19.23 21.23 -7.34
N VAL A 194 20.55 21.24 -7.23
CA VAL A 194 21.46 20.35 -7.96
C VAL A 194 21.84 19.18 -7.06
N ARG A 195 21.80 17.96 -7.59
CA ARG A 195 22.11 16.73 -6.85
C ARG A 195 23.20 15.92 -7.54
N MET A 196 24.01 15.22 -6.73
CA MET A 196 25.00 14.26 -7.20
C MET A 196 24.35 13.00 -7.78
N VAL A 197 24.88 12.49 -8.89
CA VAL A 197 24.42 11.25 -9.52
C VAL A 197 25.30 10.07 -9.07
N SER A 198 24.70 9.04 -8.46
CA SER A 198 25.41 7.86 -7.95
C SER A 198 26.08 7.05 -9.08
N GLN A 199 27.29 6.50 -8.84
CA GLN A 199 28.12 5.79 -9.83
C GLN A 199 27.52 4.51 -10.46
N GLY A 200 26.31 4.08 -10.07
CA GLY A 200 25.59 2.94 -10.64
C GLY A 200 24.66 3.24 -11.82
N LYS A 201 24.50 4.52 -12.22
CA LYS A 201 23.66 4.95 -13.37
C LYS A 201 24.48 5.38 -14.60
N LYS A 202 25.66 4.79 -14.82
CA LYS A 202 26.51 5.11 -15.98
C LYS A 202 25.90 4.55 -17.27
N LYS A 203 25.17 5.39 -18.02
CA LYS A 203 24.91 5.13 -19.45
C LYS A 203 26.21 5.46 -20.20
N VAL A 204 26.93 4.44 -20.64
CA VAL A 204 28.00 4.62 -21.64
C VAL A 204 27.31 4.99 -22.94
N LEU A 205 27.31 6.28 -23.28
CA LEU A 205 26.90 6.74 -24.60
C LEU A 205 28.01 6.38 -25.60
N ALA A 206 27.61 5.88 -26.76
CA ALA A 206 28.49 5.60 -27.89
C ALA A 206 29.03 6.92 -28.48
N ASN A 207 30.00 7.53 -27.80
CA ASN A 207 31.03 8.47 -28.26
C ASN A 207 31.61 9.20 -27.04
N GLY A 208 32.76 8.74 -26.55
CA GLY A 208 33.58 9.48 -25.56
C GLY A 208 33.10 9.39 -24.11
N SER A 209 34.04 9.20 -23.19
CA SER A 209 33.83 8.95 -21.76
C SER A 209 33.50 10.23 -20.98
N GLU A 210 32.26 10.74 -21.09
CA GLU A 210 31.76 11.80 -20.22
C GLU A 210 30.95 11.20 -19.07
N ASP A 211 31.45 11.31 -17.83
CA ASP A 211 30.76 10.82 -16.62
C ASP A 211 29.76 11.90 -16.16
N LEU A 212 28.48 11.53 -16.04
CA LEU A 212 27.43 12.38 -15.47
C LEU A 212 27.68 12.56 -13.96
N LEU A 213 27.94 13.79 -13.52
CA LEU A 213 28.25 14.11 -12.13
C LEU A 213 27.04 14.66 -11.38
N TYR A 214 26.31 15.59 -11.99
CA TYR A 214 25.23 16.32 -11.33
C TYR A 214 23.98 16.44 -12.21
N SER A 215 22.80 16.55 -11.60
CA SER A 215 21.54 16.80 -12.31
C SER A 215 20.59 17.71 -11.52
N SER A 216 19.76 18.46 -12.23
CA SER A 216 18.66 19.24 -11.68
C SER A 216 17.36 19.03 -12.47
N ASN A 217 16.23 18.88 -11.75
CA ASN A 217 14.89 18.70 -12.31
C ASN A 217 14.06 20.01 -12.36
N ILE A 218 14.70 21.15 -12.15
CA ILE A 218 14.08 22.48 -12.04
C ILE A 218 13.12 22.82 -13.20
N ALA A 219 13.42 22.39 -14.43
CA ALA A 219 12.61 22.70 -15.60
C ALA A 219 11.19 22.11 -15.51
N PHE A 220 11.01 20.96 -14.84
CA PHE A 220 9.68 20.41 -14.54
C PHE A 220 8.90 21.30 -13.58
N GLN A 221 9.58 21.80 -12.54
CA GLN A 221 8.95 22.62 -11.51
C GLN A 221 8.54 24.00 -12.07
N VAL A 222 9.41 24.60 -12.89
CA VAL A 222 9.12 25.85 -13.60
C VAL A 222 7.96 25.67 -14.59
N ALA A 223 7.98 24.62 -15.42
CA ALA A 223 6.88 24.33 -16.35
C ALA A 223 5.53 24.17 -15.62
N ALA A 224 5.53 23.46 -14.49
CA ALA A 224 4.34 23.27 -13.68
C ALA A 224 3.82 24.60 -13.09
N SER A 225 4.72 25.48 -12.61
CA SER A 225 4.34 26.81 -12.09
C SER A 225 3.75 27.73 -13.17
N ILE A 226 4.35 27.75 -14.36
CA ILE A 226 3.84 28.53 -15.50
C ILE A 226 2.46 28.03 -15.94
N ASN A 227 2.28 26.71 -16.05
CA ASN A 227 1.01 26.13 -16.48
C ASN A 227 -0.12 26.35 -15.46
N ARG A 228 0.19 26.31 -14.15
CA ARG A 228 -0.79 26.61 -13.08
C ARG A 228 -1.25 28.07 -13.09
N ALA A 229 -0.39 29.01 -13.46
CA ALA A 229 -0.78 30.41 -13.56
C ALA A 229 -1.66 30.68 -14.79
N LYS A 230 -1.33 30.06 -15.93
CA LYS A 230 -2.14 30.18 -17.16
C LYS A 230 -3.55 29.61 -17.03
N SER A 231 -3.76 28.62 -16.16
CA SER A 231 -5.12 28.11 -15.88
C SER A 231 -5.96 29.07 -15.04
N ARG A 232 -5.35 29.96 -14.25
CA ARG A 232 -6.09 30.94 -13.42
C ARG A 232 -6.62 32.13 -14.23
N ASP A 233 -5.93 32.53 -15.30
CA ASP A 233 -6.37 33.61 -16.19
C ASP A 233 -7.52 33.20 -17.14
N LYS A 234 -7.81 31.89 -17.27
CA LYS A 234 -8.89 31.38 -18.15
C LYS A 234 -10.28 31.39 -17.51
N ASP A 235 -10.41 31.65 -16.21
CA ASP A 235 -11.71 31.68 -15.51
C ASP A 235 -12.44 33.05 -15.60
N GLY A 236 -11.93 33.99 -16.41
CA GLY A 236 -12.44 35.37 -16.51
C GLY A 236 -13.13 35.77 -17.82
N ASN A 237 -13.26 34.90 -18.83
CA ASN A 237 -13.95 35.28 -20.06
C ASN A 237 -14.72 34.12 -20.70
N ASP A 238 -16.04 34.27 -20.76
CA ASP A 238 -16.99 33.32 -21.31
C ASP A 238 -16.92 33.35 -22.85
N SER A 239 -16.16 32.44 -23.46
CA SER A 239 -16.32 32.11 -24.88
C SER A 239 -15.85 30.67 -25.15
N LYS A 240 -16.77 29.85 -25.67
CA LYS A 240 -16.54 28.47 -26.15
C LYS A 240 -15.26 28.36 -26.98
N PRO A 241 -14.41 27.33 -26.79
CA PRO A 241 -13.35 27.04 -27.73
C PRO A 241 -13.91 26.27 -28.93
N SER A 242 -13.82 26.90 -30.11
CA SER A 242 -13.90 26.24 -31.40
C SER A 242 -12.70 25.30 -31.59
N ARG A 243 -12.96 24.11 -32.12
CA ARG A 243 -11.94 23.19 -32.64
C ARG A 243 -11.28 23.82 -33.88
N ASP A 244 -10.06 24.33 -33.73
CA ASP A 244 -8.97 24.33 -34.71
C ASP A 244 -7.92 25.39 -34.33
N SER A 245 -6.92 24.99 -33.53
CA SER A 245 -5.57 25.59 -33.53
C SER A 245 -4.62 24.83 -32.58
N ASP A 246 -4.28 23.58 -32.92
CA ASP A 246 -3.15 22.86 -32.30
C ASP A 246 -1.82 23.38 -32.86
N LYS A 247 -1.41 24.59 -32.45
CA LYS A 247 -0.02 25.07 -32.63
C LYS A 247 0.46 25.79 -31.36
N GLU A 248 1.54 25.23 -30.80
CA GLU A 248 2.46 25.77 -29.79
C GLU A 248 2.01 25.90 -28.32
N ASN A 249 2.02 24.77 -27.59
CA ASN A 249 2.19 24.76 -26.13
C ASN A 249 3.62 25.18 -25.76
N GLY A 250 3.88 26.48 -25.62
CA GLY A 250 5.22 27.08 -25.55
C GLY A 250 6.14 26.80 -24.34
N PHE A 251 5.76 25.96 -23.36
CA PHE A 251 6.59 25.72 -22.16
C PHE A 251 6.56 24.27 -21.68
N SER A 252 7.03 23.33 -22.51
CA SER A 252 7.30 21.97 -22.04
C SER A 252 8.57 21.93 -21.16
N PRO A 253 8.68 21.01 -20.18
CA PRO A 253 9.91 20.86 -19.39
C PRO A 253 11.16 20.67 -20.25
N LYS A 254 11.03 20.02 -21.42
CA LYS A 254 12.12 19.84 -22.38
C LYS A 254 12.64 21.17 -22.93
N ILE A 255 11.73 22.03 -23.40
CA ILE A 255 12.07 23.35 -23.95
C ILE A 255 12.70 24.24 -22.86
N ILE A 256 12.15 24.19 -21.64
CA ILE A 256 12.70 24.97 -20.52
C ILE A 256 14.11 24.48 -20.15
N ALA A 257 14.35 23.17 -20.11
CA ALA A 257 15.69 22.64 -19.87
C ALA A 257 16.68 23.03 -20.98
N GLU A 258 16.27 22.99 -22.25
CA GLU A 258 17.09 23.42 -23.39
C GLU A 258 17.46 24.92 -23.30
N LYS A 259 16.49 25.79 -22.96
CA LYS A 259 16.74 27.22 -22.73
C LYS A 259 17.70 27.48 -21.57
N LEU A 260 17.50 26.82 -20.44
CA LEU A 260 18.37 26.93 -19.28
C LEU A 260 19.80 26.49 -19.61
N VAL A 261 19.95 25.35 -20.29
CA VAL A 261 21.26 24.87 -20.73
C VAL A 261 21.94 25.85 -21.69
N ALA A 262 21.21 26.40 -22.67
CA ALA A 262 21.77 27.39 -23.60
C ALA A 262 22.28 28.67 -22.89
N SER A 263 21.58 29.13 -21.86
CA SER A 263 22.03 30.27 -21.05
C SER A 263 23.21 29.93 -20.13
N LEU A 264 23.25 28.70 -19.61
CA LEU A 264 24.28 28.24 -18.69
C LEU A 264 25.57 27.81 -19.40
N ASP A 265 25.50 27.45 -20.68
CA ASP A 265 26.65 27.01 -21.47
C ASP A 265 27.72 28.12 -21.61
N SER A 266 27.31 29.40 -21.58
CA SER A 266 28.23 30.54 -21.54
C SER A 266 28.87 30.82 -20.18
N THR A 267 28.25 30.39 -19.07
CA THR A 267 28.71 30.68 -17.69
C THR A 267 29.42 29.50 -17.03
N VAL A 268 28.99 28.26 -17.31
CA VAL A 268 29.47 27.01 -16.68
C VAL A 268 30.74 26.46 -17.33
N ASN A 269 31.07 26.89 -18.55
CA ASN A 269 32.30 26.48 -19.27
C ASN A 269 33.61 26.84 -18.53
N ILE A 270 33.52 27.70 -17.51
CA ILE A 270 34.65 28.13 -16.65
C ILE A 270 35.00 27.05 -15.61
N SER A 271 34.12 26.08 -15.35
CA SER A 271 34.24 25.10 -14.25
C SER A 271 34.68 23.68 -14.70
N GLY A 272 35.05 23.48 -15.96
CA GLY A 272 35.51 22.17 -16.47
C GLY A 272 34.41 21.11 -16.60
N LEU A 273 33.15 21.52 -16.53
CA LEU A 273 31.96 20.68 -16.73
C LEU A 273 31.33 20.98 -18.09
N SER A 274 30.83 19.96 -18.80
CA SER A 274 29.92 20.16 -19.94
C SER A 274 28.47 20.04 -19.46
N ILE A 275 27.57 20.85 -20.02
CA ILE A 275 26.16 20.90 -19.61
C ILE A 275 25.24 20.46 -20.75
N ARG A 276 24.23 19.62 -20.47
CA ARG A 276 23.25 19.17 -21.48
C ARG A 276 21.85 19.07 -20.93
N ALA A 277 20.86 19.40 -21.78
CA ALA A 277 19.45 19.16 -21.50
C ALA A 277 19.09 17.71 -21.89
N CYS A 278 18.46 16.96 -20.99
CA CYS A 278 17.99 15.58 -21.28
C CYS A 278 16.60 15.37 -20.67
N ASN A 279 15.57 15.24 -21.51
CA ASN A 279 14.19 14.96 -21.06
C ASN A 279 13.73 15.84 -19.89
N GLY A 280 13.95 17.16 -19.99
CA GLY A 280 13.57 18.11 -18.93
C GLY A 280 14.52 18.19 -17.72
N HIS A 281 15.66 17.50 -17.76
CA HIS A 281 16.73 17.64 -16.76
C HIS A 281 17.87 18.50 -17.29
N VAL A 282 18.50 19.25 -16.40
CA VAL A 282 19.78 19.96 -16.63
C VAL A 282 20.90 19.10 -16.05
N ASN A 283 21.75 18.53 -16.91
CA ASN A 283 22.77 17.56 -16.55
C ASN A 283 24.18 18.12 -16.74
N PHE A 284 25.10 17.79 -15.82
CA PHE A 284 26.49 18.24 -15.84
C PHE A 284 27.45 17.05 -15.91
N TYR A 285 28.38 17.07 -16.87
CA TYR A 285 29.34 15.99 -17.13
C TYR A 285 30.79 16.46 -17.01
N THR A 286 31.73 15.53 -16.83
CA THR A 286 33.17 15.83 -16.87
C THR A 286 33.64 16.20 -18.29
N SER A 287 34.36 17.31 -18.45
CA SER A 287 34.97 17.67 -19.74
C SER A 287 36.24 16.86 -19.99
N SER A 288 36.24 16.05 -21.06
CA SER A 288 37.44 15.37 -21.56
C SER A 288 38.31 16.39 -22.32
N LYS A 289 39.36 16.92 -21.69
CA LYS A 289 40.41 17.64 -22.43
C LYS A 289 41.12 16.66 -23.37
N GLN A 290 40.90 16.81 -24.67
CA GLN A 290 41.73 16.20 -25.70
C GLN A 290 43.15 16.76 -25.60
N VAL A 291 44.12 15.90 -25.31
CA VAL A 291 45.53 16.18 -25.59
C VAL A 291 45.89 15.40 -26.86
N SER A 292 46.13 16.13 -27.94
CA SER A 292 46.65 15.59 -29.19
C SER A 292 48.16 15.38 -29.14
N GLN A 293 48.55 14.16 -29.52
CA GLN A 293 49.73 13.77 -30.31
C GLN A 293 51.16 14.12 -29.84
N ASN A 294 51.87 13.06 -29.43
CA ASN A 294 53.07 12.48 -30.08
C ASN A 294 54.13 12.07 -29.06
N GLY A 295 54.42 10.77 -29.00
CA GLY A 295 55.47 10.23 -28.15
C GLY A 295 55.41 8.71 -28.08
N THR A 296 56.05 8.07 -29.05
CA THR A 296 56.38 6.65 -29.07
C THR A 296 57.10 6.23 -27.78
N VAL A 297 56.86 5.00 -27.32
CA VAL A 297 57.84 4.03 -26.73
C VAL A 297 57.28 3.27 -25.50
N GLN A 298 57.17 1.96 -25.72
CA GLN A 298 57.35 0.80 -24.84
C GLN A 298 56.39 0.47 -23.69
N LYS A 299 55.85 -0.76 -23.85
CA LYS A 299 55.49 -1.73 -22.81
C LYS A 299 56.39 -1.61 -21.57
N ALA A 300 55.79 -1.25 -20.45
CA ALA A 300 56.27 -1.61 -19.13
C ALA A 300 55.12 -2.27 -18.36
N ALA A 301 55.19 -3.59 -18.25
CA ALA A 301 54.50 -4.32 -17.19
C ALA A 301 55.17 -3.96 -15.85
N ILE A 302 54.39 -3.87 -14.76
CA ILE A 302 54.70 -3.99 -13.32
C ILE A 302 53.63 -3.17 -12.54
N PRO A 303 53.11 -3.59 -11.37
CA PRO A 303 52.62 -4.90 -10.93
C PRO A 303 51.13 -4.81 -10.54
N LYS A 304 50.40 -5.93 -10.57
CA LYS A 304 49.11 -6.03 -9.85
C LYS A 304 49.42 -5.92 -8.34
N LYS A 305 49.41 -4.70 -7.79
CA LYS A 305 49.24 -4.50 -6.35
C LYS A 305 47.85 -5.04 -6.03
N SER A 306 47.86 -6.19 -5.37
CA SER A 306 46.79 -6.77 -4.57
C SER A 306 45.60 -5.83 -4.44
N ALA A 307 44.55 -6.10 -5.22
CA ALA A 307 43.22 -5.68 -4.85
C ALA A 307 42.95 -6.36 -3.50
N THR A 308 43.18 -5.61 -2.41
CA THR A 308 42.56 -5.92 -1.14
C THR A 308 41.06 -5.86 -1.43
N ASN A 309 40.47 -7.03 -1.58
CA ASN A 309 39.03 -7.24 -1.44
C ASN A 309 38.60 -6.50 -0.18
N ARG A 310 38.04 -5.29 -0.34
CA ARG A 310 37.13 -4.76 0.67
C ARG A 310 35.83 -5.55 0.53
N ASN A 311 35.87 -6.79 1.02
CA ASN A 311 34.69 -7.51 1.46
C ASN A 311 34.13 -6.73 2.65
N ILE A 312 33.15 -5.85 2.43
CA ILE A 312 32.38 -5.28 3.53
C ILE A 312 30.92 -5.17 3.07
N GLY A 313 30.17 -6.22 3.39
CA GLY A 313 28.72 -6.32 3.21
C GLY A 313 28.35 -7.78 3.44
N GLY A 314 28.17 -8.20 4.69
CA GLY A 314 27.72 -9.55 4.98
C GLY A 314 26.37 -9.81 4.29
N ASN A 315 26.20 -10.97 3.66
CA ASN A 315 24.92 -11.40 3.13
C ASN A 315 23.92 -11.46 4.29
N ARG A 316 22.90 -10.59 4.24
CA ARG A 316 21.81 -10.61 5.20
C ARG A 316 20.91 -11.80 4.91
N LYS A 317 20.37 -12.41 5.96
CA LYS A 317 19.46 -13.55 5.85
C LYS A 317 18.02 -13.09 6.03
N LEU A 318 17.19 -13.29 5.02
CA LEU A 318 15.73 -13.19 5.15
C LEU A 318 15.17 -14.54 5.58
N GLU A 319 14.34 -14.52 6.62
CA GLU A 319 13.55 -15.66 7.06
C GLU A 319 12.07 -15.26 7.12
N ILE A 320 11.20 -16.10 6.54
CA ILE A 320 9.75 -15.91 6.61
C ILE A 320 9.19 -17.07 7.43
N ARG A 321 8.55 -16.75 8.56
CA ARG A 321 7.93 -17.75 9.45
C ARG A 321 6.43 -17.58 9.42
N LEU A 322 5.71 -18.71 9.40
CA LEU A 322 4.26 -18.72 9.47
C LEU A 322 3.84 -19.36 10.79
N ASN A 323 3.31 -18.54 11.69
CA ASN A 323 2.87 -18.98 13.01
C ASN A 323 1.36 -18.89 13.12
N ARG A 324 0.74 -19.81 13.85
CA ARG A 324 -0.68 -19.66 14.23
C ARG A 324 -0.86 -18.35 14.99
N SER A 325 -1.97 -17.66 14.72
CA SER A 325 -2.26 -16.40 15.41
C SER A 325 -2.32 -16.65 16.91
N SER A 326 -1.44 -15.95 17.62
CA SER A 326 -1.27 -15.98 19.06
C SER A 326 -0.53 -14.71 19.45
N PHE A 327 -0.68 -14.26 20.69
CA PHE A 327 -0.01 -13.04 21.12
C PHE A 327 1.50 -13.26 21.22
N ASP A 328 2.25 -12.43 20.52
CA ASP A 328 3.71 -12.36 20.58
C ASP A 328 4.11 -10.93 21.02
N PRO A 329 4.85 -10.78 22.14
CA PRO A 329 5.32 -9.48 22.61
C PRO A 329 6.21 -8.73 21.60
N GLU A 330 7.00 -9.43 20.78
CA GLU A 330 7.88 -8.82 19.77
C GLU A 330 7.05 -8.21 18.64
N GLU A 331 6.03 -8.94 18.17
CA GLU A 331 5.08 -8.45 17.17
C GLU A 331 4.30 -7.24 17.70
N TYR A 332 3.82 -7.29 18.94
CA TYR A 332 3.11 -6.16 19.54
C TYR A 332 4.02 -4.93 19.69
N ALA A 333 5.29 -5.10 20.06
CA ALA A 333 6.25 -4.00 20.10
C ALA A 333 6.45 -3.35 18.72
N LEU A 334 6.52 -4.17 17.66
CA LEU A 334 6.59 -3.70 16.28
C LEU A 334 5.30 -2.96 15.87
N TYR A 335 4.13 -3.51 16.19
CA TYR A 335 2.82 -2.87 15.94
C TYR A 335 2.75 -1.48 16.57
N ARG A 336 3.12 -1.32 17.86
CA ARG A 336 3.16 0.00 18.50
C ARG A 336 4.12 0.98 17.84
N LYS A 337 5.28 0.49 17.37
CA LYS A 337 6.24 1.32 16.63
C LYS A 337 5.62 1.80 15.32
N TYR A 338 4.94 0.91 14.61
CA TYR A 338 4.24 1.18 13.36
C TYR A 338 3.10 2.20 13.56
N GLN A 339 2.14 1.94 14.45
CA GLN A 339 1.02 2.87 14.72
C GLN A 339 1.50 4.28 15.06
N ARG A 340 2.50 4.40 15.94
CA ARG A 340 3.04 5.70 16.36
C ARG A 340 3.76 6.46 15.25
N LYS A 341 4.59 5.78 14.44
CA LYS A 341 5.44 6.45 13.42
C LYS A 341 4.73 6.65 12.08
N VAL A 342 3.79 5.77 11.73
CA VAL A 342 3.12 5.76 10.42
C VAL A 342 1.75 6.41 10.51
N HIS A 343 0.99 6.11 11.56
CA HIS A 343 -0.41 6.57 11.71
C HIS A 343 -0.54 7.75 12.67
N ASN A 344 0.52 8.11 13.40
CA ASN A 344 0.53 9.15 14.44
C ASN A 344 -0.53 8.92 15.53
N ASP A 345 -0.89 7.66 15.78
CA ASP A 345 -1.90 7.31 16.77
C ASP A 345 -1.47 7.66 18.19
N LYS A 346 -2.46 7.90 19.05
CA LYS A 346 -2.25 8.04 20.49
C LYS A 346 -2.05 6.68 21.14
N PRO A 347 -1.23 6.58 22.21
CA PRO A 347 -1.01 5.33 22.95
C PRO A 347 -2.26 4.59 23.41
N GLU A 348 -3.35 5.33 23.65
CA GLU A 348 -4.67 4.79 24.01
C GLU A 348 -5.30 3.93 22.91
N ASN A 349 -4.95 4.18 21.63
CA ASN A 349 -5.54 3.51 20.47
C ASN A 349 -4.81 2.22 20.07
N TYR A 350 -3.71 1.87 20.73
CA TYR A 350 -2.93 0.66 20.43
C TYR A 350 -2.50 -0.11 21.68
N THR A 351 -3.42 -0.22 22.63
CA THR A 351 -3.28 -1.07 23.82
C THR A 351 -3.10 -2.55 23.45
N GLU A 352 -2.65 -3.36 24.41
CA GLU A 352 -2.52 -4.80 24.18
C GLU A 352 -3.88 -5.44 23.89
N SER A 353 -4.92 -5.00 24.60
CA SER A 353 -6.29 -5.51 24.43
C SER A 353 -6.86 -5.18 23.05
N SER A 354 -6.66 -3.95 22.54
CA SER A 354 -7.06 -3.58 21.18
C SER A 354 -6.28 -4.38 20.13
N TYR A 355 -4.96 -4.50 20.28
CA TYR A 355 -4.12 -5.34 19.41
C TYR A 355 -4.60 -6.80 19.39
N ARG A 356 -4.89 -7.38 20.57
CA ARG A 356 -5.40 -8.75 20.68
C ARG A 356 -6.73 -8.89 19.97
N ARG A 357 -7.72 -8.07 20.33
CA ARG A 357 -9.06 -8.10 19.73
C ARG A 357 -9.00 -7.90 18.23
N PHE A 358 -8.14 -7.01 17.74
CA PHE A 358 -8.05 -6.69 16.32
C PHE A 358 -7.31 -7.77 15.52
N LEU A 359 -6.09 -8.13 15.93
CA LEU A 359 -5.13 -8.88 15.10
C LEU A 359 -4.87 -10.31 15.59
N VAL A 360 -5.05 -10.61 16.87
CA VAL A 360 -4.71 -11.92 17.46
C VAL A 360 -5.94 -12.82 17.60
N ASP A 361 -6.99 -12.30 18.23
CA ASP A 361 -8.18 -13.07 18.54
C ASP A 361 -8.92 -13.40 17.25
N THR A 362 -9.35 -14.65 17.14
CA THR A 362 -9.97 -15.16 15.93
C THR A 362 -11.15 -16.07 16.25
N PRO A 363 -12.29 -15.88 15.56
CA PRO A 363 -13.41 -16.81 15.64
C PRO A 363 -13.16 -18.05 14.78
N LEU A 364 -12.12 -18.04 13.93
CA LEU A 364 -11.87 -19.13 12.98
C LEU A 364 -11.43 -20.40 13.68
N ILE A 365 -12.21 -21.44 13.46
CA ILE A 365 -11.93 -22.77 13.97
C ILE A 365 -10.78 -23.37 13.14
N TYR A 366 -9.63 -23.57 13.80
CA TYR A 366 -8.47 -24.19 13.18
C TYR A 366 -8.76 -25.61 12.67
N VAL A 367 -8.31 -25.90 11.45
CA VAL A 367 -8.36 -27.21 10.81
C VAL A 367 -6.94 -27.68 10.54
N SER A 368 -6.53 -28.76 11.20
CA SER A 368 -5.20 -29.36 11.04
C SER A 368 -5.02 -30.01 9.67
N HIS A 369 -3.78 -30.10 9.21
CA HIS A 369 -3.41 -30.89 8.04
C HIS A 369 -3.81 -32.36 8.21
N THR A 370 -4.42 -32.92 7.17
CA THR A 370 -5.01 -34.28 7.13
C THR A 370 -4.17 -35.30 6.34
N GLY A 371 -3.15 -34.85 5.58
CA GLY A 371 -2.30 -35.74 4.77
C GLY A 371 -2.89 -36.18 3.42
N ASP A 372 -4.12 -35.78 3.10
CA ASP A 372 -4.88 -36.16 1.90
C ASP A 372 -4.89 -35.07 0.81
N ASN A 373 -3.98 -34.09 0.92
CA ASN A 373 -3.88 -32.93 0.05
C ASN A 373 -5.15 -32.06 -0.05
N THR A 374 -6.01 -32.07 0.99
CA THR A 374 -7.19 -31.18 1.06
C THR A 374 -6.94 -29.95 1.93
N VAL A 375 -5.96 -30.03 2.83
CA VAL A 375 -5.57 -28.96 3.77
C VAL A 375 -4.07 -28.73 3.63
N PRO A 376 -3.56 -27.49 3.50
CA PRO A 376 -2.12 -27.24 3.40
C PRO A 376 -1.38 -27.67 4.68
N PRO A 377 -0.05 -27.85 4.64
CA PRO A 377 0.72 -28.32 5.80
C PRO A 377 0.55 -27.47 7.08
N CYS A 378 0.29 -26.17 6.95
CA CYS A 378 0.02 -25.28 8.09
C CYS A 378 -1.38 -25.43 8.69
N GLY A 379 -2.32 -26.05 7.99
CA GLY A 379 -3.75 -26.04 8.33
C GLY A 379 -4.50 -24.82 7.78
N PHE A 380 -5.82 -24.79 8.02
CA PHE A 380 -6.66 -23.60 7.81
C PHE A 380 -6.91 -22.85 9.11
N GLY A 381 -7.05 -21.53 9.04
CA GLY A 381 -7.26 -20.65 10.20
C GLY A 381 -6.59 -19.30 10.05
N SER A 382 -6.35 -18.62 11.18
CA SER A 382 -5.63 -17.34 11.24
C SER A 382 -4.16 -17.52 11.62
N PHE A 383 -3.29 -16.78 10.94
CA PHE A 383 -1.84 -16.87 11.08
C PHE A 383 -1.17 -15.50 11.03
N HIS A 384 -0.01 -15.40 11.66
CA HIS A 384 0.92 -14.29 11.50
C HIS A 384 2.12 -14.77 10.68
N GLN A 385 2.36 -14.10 9.56
CA GLN A 385 3.51 -14.30 8.70
C GLN A 385 4.59 -13.28 9.07
N GLN A 386 5.59 -13.72 9.82
CA GLN A 386 6.71 -12.92 10.30
C GLN A 386 7.82 -12.85 9.25
N TYR A 387 8.34 -11.66 9.01
CA TYR A 387 9.49 -11.40 8.14
C TYR A 387 10.66 -10.96 9.01
N LEU A 388 11.73 -11.74 9.02
CA LEU A 388 12.92 -11.48 9.82
C LEU A 388 14.13 -11.24 8.93
N VAL A 389 14.88 -10.17 9.18
CA VAL A 389 16.17 -9.88 8.54
C VAL A 389 17.25 -9.99 9.59
N ASP A 390 18.21 -10.91 9.39
CA ASP A 390 19.29 -11.19 10.34
C ASP A 390 18.76 -11.51 11.76
N GLY A 391 17.61 -12.18 11.83
CA GLY A 391 16.94 -12.53 13.07
C GLY A 391 16.13 -11.40 13.71
N LYS A 392 16.14 -10.17 13.17
CA LYS A 392 15.31 -9.06 13.63
C LYS A 392 13.95 -9.08 12.91
N LEU A 393 12.84 -9.04 13.64
CA LEU A 393 11.50 -8.89 13.07
C LEU A 393 11.33 -7.52 12.39
N VAL A 394 11.01 -7.51 11.10
CA VAL A 394 10.84 -6.27 10.31
C VAL A 394 9.44 -6.09 9.73
N ALA A 395 8.63 -7.14 9.62
CA ALA A 395 7.22 -7.04 9.24
C ALA A 395 6.43 -8.24 9.74
N VAL A 396 5.12 -8.05 9.89
CA VAL A 396 4.16 -9.10 10.21
C VAL A 396 2.92 -8.93 9.34
N GLY A 397 2.64 -9.92 8.51
CA GLY A 397 1.38 -10.05 7.78
C GLY A 397 0.37 -10.85 8.60
N VAL A 398 -0.78 -10.27 8.89
CA VAL A 398 -1.92 -10.95 9.52
C VAL A 398 -2.79 -11.50 8.40
N ILE A 399 -2.90 -12.83 8.33
CA ILE A 399 -3.53 -13.52 7.21
C ILE A 399 -4.49 -14.62 7.67
N ASP A 400 -5.49 -14.88 6.85
CA ASP A 400 -6.35 -16.07 6.98
C ASP A 400 -6.08 -17.03 5.83
N ILE A 401 -5.83 -18.29 6.15
CA ILE A 401 -5.65 -19.37 5.18
C ILE A 401 -6.92 -20.20 5.20
N LEU A 402 -7.64 -20.19 4.08
CA LEU A 402 -8.97 -20.74 3.91
C LEU A 402 -8.98 -21.77 2.77
N PRO A 403 -10.07 -22.55 2.62
CA PRO A 403 -10.12 -23.64 1.65
C PRO A 403 -9.79 -23.23 0.21
N ASN A 404 -10.13 -22.00 -0.20
CA ASN A 404 -9.92 -21.55 -1.58
C ASN A 404 -8.92 -20.39 -1.72
N CYS A 405 -8.51 -19.77 -0.61
CA CYS A 405 -7.65 -18.60 -0.66
C CYS A 405 -6.76 -18.37 0.57
N LEU A 406 -5.70 -17.58 0.36
CA LEU A 406 -5.07 -16.79 1.41
C LEU A 406 -5.65 -15.38 1.35
N SER A 407 -6.19 -14.90 2.47
CA SER A 407 -6.74 -13.55 2.60
C SER A 407 -5.83 -12.68 3.45
N SER A 408 -5.28 -11.62 2.85
CA SER A 408 -4.48 -10.63 3.54
C SER A 408 -5.38 -9.67 4.31
N LYS A 409 -5.25 -9.65 5.64
CA LYS A 409 -6.10 -8.85 6.53
C LYS A 409 -5.42 -7.54 6.93
N TYR A 410 -4.18 -7.63 7.42
CA TYR A 410 -3.44 -6.47 7.90
C TYR A 410 -1.93 -6.68 7.76
N LEU A 411 -1.17 -5.59 7.66
CA LEU A 411 0.29 -5.63 7.63
C LEU A 411 0.86 -4.45 8.40
N PHE A 412 1.70 -4.73 9.38
CA PHE A 412 2.51 -3.73 10.06
C PHE A 412 3.99 -4.09 9.93
N TRP A 413 4.85 -3.07 9.87
CA TRP A 413 6.26 -3.23 9.52
C TRP A 413 7.13 -2.17 10.18
N ASP A 414 8.44 -2.42 10.27
CA ASP A 414 9.39 -1.53 10.92
C ASP A 414 9.62 -0.29 10.03
N PRO A 415 9.22 0.92 10.46
CA PRO A 415 9.38 2.16 9.68
C PRO A 415 10.81 2.42 9.21
N ASP A 416 11.81 1.90 9.91
CA ASP A 416 13.22 2.05 9.56
C ASP A 416 13.58 1.23 8.29
N PHE A 417 12.70 0.33 7.85
CA PHE A 417 12.80 -0.48 6.63
C PHE A 417 11.83 -0.01 5.52
N ALA A 418 11.27 1.20 5.63
CA ALA A 418 10.30 1.75 4.66
C ALA A 418 10.80 1.69 3.20
N PHE A 419 12.10 1.93 3.00
CA PHE A 419 12.75 1.90 1.69
C PHE A 419 12.58 0.57 0.95
N LEU A 420 12.32 -0.54 1.65
CA LEU A 420 12.09 -1.86 1.05
C LEU A 420 10.67 -2.05 0.49
N SER A 421 9.76 -1.11 0.74
CA SER A 421 8.35 -1.20 0.33
C SER A 421 7.70 -2.51 0.76
N LEU A 422 7.82 -2.83 2.06
CA LEU A 422 7.46 -4.13 2.63
C LEU A 422 6.00 -4.55 2.35
N GLY A 423 5.07 -3.61 2.17
CA GLY A 423 3.69 -3.93 1.78
C GLY A 423 3.52 -4.49 0.37
N LYS A 424 4.33 -4.03 -0.59
CA LYS A 424 4.34 -4.64 -1.94
C LYS A 424 5.10 -5.96 -1.90
N TYR A 425 6.18 -6.02 -1.13
CA TYR A 425 6.98 -7.24 -1.01
C TYR A 425 6.19 -8.38 -0.36
N SER A 426 5.45 -8.12 0.72
CA SER A 426 4.66 -9.13 1.42
C SER A 426 3.58 -9.73 0.52
N ALA A 427 2.87 -8.91 -0.24
CA ALA A 427 1.88 -9.40 -1.20
C ALA A 427 2.49 -10.33 -2.26
N LEU A 428 3.71 -10.04 -2.73
CA LEU A 428 4.41 -10.94 -3.66
C LEU A 428 4.78 -12.28 -3.01
N GLN A 429 5.20 -12.26 -1.73
CA GLN A 429 5.47 -13.49 -0.98
C GLN A 429 4.20 -14.29 -0.71
N GLU A 430 3.10 -13.64 -0.35
CA GLU A 430 1.79 -14.27 -0.11
C GLU A 430 1.24 -14.93 -1.40
N ILE A 431 1.35 -14.27 -2.56
CA ILE A 431 0.97 -14.85 -3.86
C ILE A 431 1.84 -16.08 -4.17
N GLY A 432 3.16 -15.97 -3.98
CA GLY A 432 4.08 -17.09 -4.16
C GLY A 432 3.74 -18.27 -3.24
N TRP A 433 3.45 -17.98 -1.97
CA TRP A 433 3.05 -18.98 -0.99
C TRP A 433 1.78 -19.73 -1.40
N VAL A 434 0.75 -19.03 -1.88
CA VAL A 434 -0.47 -19.67 -2.41
C VAL A 434 -0.11 -20.61 -3.55
N LYS A 435 0.68 -20.13 -4.53
CA LYS A 435 1.11 -20.91 -5.69
C LYS A 435 1.86 -22.18 -5.30
N ASP A 436 2.78 -22.09 -4.33
CA ASP A 436 3.56 -23.24 -3.86
C ASP A 436 2.69 -24.24 -3.09
N ASN A 437 1.71 -23.75 -2.32
CA ASN A 437 0.84 -24.61 -1.51
C ASN A 437 -0.32 -25.26 -2.29
N GLN A 438 -0.55 -24.86 -3.55
CA GLN A 438 -1.47 -25.56 -4.45
C GLN A 438 -1.10 -27.04 -4.64
N ALA A 439 0.18 -27.39 -4.52
CA ALA A 439 0.64 -28.78 -4.60
C ALA A 439 0.08 -29.66 -3.46
N TYR A 440 -0.23 -29.07 -2.31
CA TYR A 440 -0.77 -29.76 -1.12
C TYR A 440 -2.26 -29.47 -0.90
N CYS A 441 -2.84 -28.49 -1.59
CA CYS A 441 -4.23 -28.12 -1.48
C CYS A 441 -4.69 -27.50 -2.81
N PRO A 442 -5.11 -28.30 -3.80
CA PRO A 442 -5.45 -27.80 -5.13
C PRO A 442 -6.60 -26.78 -5.17
N SER A 443 -7.44 -26.73 -4.13
CA SER A 443 -8.52 -25.75 -4.00
C SER A 443 -8.01 -24.36 -3.62
N LEU A 444 -6.85 -24.25 -2.95
CA LEU A 444 -6.21 -23.00 -2.52
C LEU A 444 -5.61 -22.25 -3.72
N GLN A 445 -6.45 -21.57 -4.51
CA GLN A 445 -6.03 -20.99 -5.78
C GLN A 445 -5.87 -19.48 -5.76
N HIS A 446 -6.47 -18.79 -4.79
CA HIS A 446 -6.65 -17.36 -4.87
C HIS A 446 -5.91 -16.61 -3.76
N TYR A 447 -5.49 -15.39 -4.09
CA TYR A 447 -4.99 -14.42 -3.14
C TYR A 447 -5.97 -13.26 -3.04
N TYR A 448 -6.49 -13.00 -1.84
CA TYR A 448 -7.48 -11.95 -1.58
C TYR A 448 -6.77 -10.75 -0.95
N LEU A 449 -6.84 -9.59 -1.62
CA LEU A 449 -6.18 -8.36 -1.17
C LEU A 449 -7.11 -7.48 -0.31
N GLY A 450 -8.22 -8.02 0.19
CA GLY A 450 -9.20 -7.25 0.96
C GLY A 450 -10.16 -6.46 0.05
N TYR A 451 -10.47 -5.22 0.43
CA TYR A 451 -11.31 -4.32 -0.36
C TYR A 451 -10.49 -3.45 -1.34
N TYR A 452 -11.15 -3.06 -2.42
CA TYR A 452 -10.72 -2.11 -3.42
C TYR A 452 -11.79 -1.01 -3.55
N ILE A 453 -11.36 0.24 -3.33
CA ILE A 453 -12.20 1.42 -3.49
C ILE A 453 -11.63 2.22 -4.65
N HIS A 454 -12.38 2.28 -5.75
CA HIS A 454 -11.88 2.85 -7.01
C HIS A 454 -11.49 4.33 -6.91
N SER A 455 -12.24 5.09 -6.10
CA SER A 455 -11.98 6.51 -5.83
C SER A 455 -10.85 6.76 -4.82
N CYS A 456 -10.34 5.73 -4.14
CA CYS A 456 -9.31 5.88 -3.12
C CYS A 456 -7.91 5.62 -3.70
N ASN A 457 -7.07 6.66 -3.75
CA ASN A 457 -5.70 6.53 -4.28
C ASN A 457 -4.85 5.51 -3.52
N LYS A 458 -4.99 5.45 -2.17
CA LYS A 458 -4.31 4.46 -1.32
C LYS A 458 -4.66 3.01 -1.70
N MET A 459 -5.79 2.77 -2.37
CA MET A 459 -6.25 1.44 -2.77
C MET A 459 -5.95 1.04 -4.21
N ARG A 460 -5.47 1.98 -5.04
CA ARG A 460 -5.23 1.73 -6.47
C ARG A 460 -4.18 0.66 -6.73
N TYR A 461 -3.20 0.50 -5.85
CA TYR A 461 -2.12 -0.47 -6.04
C TYR A 461 -2.63 -1.93 -6.09
N LYS A 462 -3.77 -2.25 -5.45
CA LYS A 462 -4.31 -3.62 -5.43
C LYS A 462 -4.71 -4.10 -6.82
N ALA A 463 -5.21 -3.20 -7.67
CA ALA A 463 -5.54 -3.51 -9.06
C ALA A 463 -4.30 -3.77 -9.94
N ALA A 464 -3.11 -3.35 -9.50
CA ALA A 464 -1.86 -3.56 -10.24
C ALA A 464 -1.34 -5.01 -10.16
N TYR A 465 -1.87 -5.83 -9.24
CA TYR A 465 -1.61 -7.27 -9.25
C TYR A 465 -2.55 -7.94 -10.26
N ARG A 466 -1.99 -8.41 -11.38
CA ARG A 466 -2.76 -8.90 -12.52
C ARG A 466 -2.60 -10.41 -12.71
N PRO A 467 -3.65 -11.09 -13.22
CA PRO A 467 -5.00 -10.57 -13.51
C PRO A 467 -5.84 -10.43 -12.23
N SER A 468 -6.33 -9.22 -11.92
CA SER A 468 -7.21 -8.99 -10.77
C SER A 468 -8.68 -9.05 -11.17
N GLU A 469 -9.51 -9.51 -10.23
CA GLU A 469 -10.95 -9.60 -10.35
C GLU A 469 -11.64 -8.86 -9.21
N LEU A 470 -12.77 -8.23 -9.50
CA LEU A 470 -13.64 -7.60 -8.52
C LEU A 470 -14.92 -8.42 -8.35
N LEU A 471 -15.37 -8.58 -7.10
CA LEU A 471 -16.63 -9.24 -6.79
C LEU A 471 -17.81 -8.30 -7.08
N CYS A 472 -18.74 -8.73 -7.93
CA CYS A 472 -19.99 -8.03 -8.14
C CYS A 472 -20.84 -8.05 -6.85
N PRO A 473 -21.23 -6.88 -6.32
CA PRO A 473 -21.77 -6.76 -4.96
C PRO A 473 -23.15 -7.37 -4.76
N LEU A 474 -23.95 -7.47 -5.84
CA LEU A 474 -25.30 -8.04 -5.79
C LEU A 474 -25.35 -9.54 -6.14
N ARG A 475 -24.65 -9.94 -7.22
CA ARG A 475 -24.73 -11.30 -7.78
C ARG A 475 -23.57 -12.22 -7.37
N TYR A 476 -22.58 -11.71 -6.65
CA TYR A 476 -21.42 -12.47 -6.17
C TYR A 476 -20.63 -13.18 -7.29
N GLN A 477 -20.61 -12.55 -8.47
CA GLN A 477 -19.83 -13.00 -9.63
C GLN A 477 -18.52 -12.22 -9.71
N TRP A 478 -17.43 -12.91 -10.01
CA TRP A 478 -16.13 -12.29 -10.23
C TRP A 478 -16.05 -11.72 -11.64
N VAL A 479 -15.60 -10.47 -11.75
CA VAL A 479 -15.48 -9.74 -13.02
C VAL A 479 -14.05 -9.22 -13.12
N SER A 480 -13.38 -9.45 -14.25
CA SER A 480 -12.04 -8.92 -14.50
C SER A 480 -11.98 -7.41 -14.25
N PHE A 481 -10.92 -6.94 -13.59
CA PHE A 481 -10.72 -5.53 -13.32
C PHE A 481 -10.71 -4.69 -14.60
N ASP A 482 -10.18 -5.22 -15.70
CA ASP A 482 -10.12 -4.49 -16.97
C ASP A 482 -11.52 -4.26 -17.59
N ILE A 483 -12.49 -5.14 -17.30
CA ILE A 483 -13.91 -4.95 -17.65
C ILE A 483 -14.59 -3.99 -16.67
N ALA A 484 -14.29 -4.12 -15.37
CA ALA A 484 -14.92 -3.31 -14.33
C ALA A 484 -14.48 -1.83 -14.36
N ARG A 485 -13.20 -1.57 -14.70
CA ARG A 485 -12.59 -0.24 -14.60
C ARG A 485 -13.34 0.84 -15.39
N PRO A 486 -13.64 0.69 -16.70
CA PRO A 486 -14.35 1.72 -17.45
C PRO A 486 -15.74 2.04 -16.89
N LEU A 487 -16.38 1.09 -16.20
CA LEU A 487 -17.67 1.30 -15.56
C LEU A 487 -17.51 2.12 -14.27
N LEU A 488 -16.50 1.78 -13.47
CA LEU A 488 -16.19 2.47 -12.22
C LEU A 488 -15.62 3.88 -12.44
N ASP A 489 -14.95 4.11 -13.57
CA ASP A 489 -14.52 5.45 -14.01
C ASP A 489 -15.74 6.38 -14.25
N ARG A 490 -16.90 5.83 -14.62
CA ARG A 490 -18.14 6.59 -14.90
C ARG A 490 -19.05 6.76 -13.68
N LYS A 491 -19.12 5.73 -12.81
CA LYS A 491 -20.00 5.72 -11.63
C LYS A 491 -19.29 5.10 -10.44
N ARG A 492 -19.47 5.70 -9.26
CA ARG A 492 -18.86 5.22 -8.00
C ARG A 492 -19.30 3.79 -7.64
N TYR A 493 -20.58 3.48 -7.87
CA TYR A 493 -21.16 2.16 -7.63
C TYR A 493 -21.78 1.62 -8.92
N VAL A 494 -21.43 0.37 -9.23
CA VAL A 494 -21.87 -0.39 -10.40
C VAL A 494 -22.12 -1.85 -10.02
N VAL A 495 -23.19 -2.43 -10.55
CA VAL A 495 -23.43 -3.88 -10.54
C VAL A 495 -22.60 -4.50 -11.67
N LEU A 496 -21.37 -4.90 -11.36
CA LEU A 496 -20.35 -5.26 -12.36
C LEU A 496 -20.76 -6.38 -13.33
N SER A 497 -21.61 -7.31 -12.90
CA SER A 497 -22.06 -8.43 -13.74
C SER A 497 -23.01 -8.05 -14.87
N ASP A 498 -23.60 -6.84 -14.87
CA ASP A 498 -24.43 -6.41 -16.01
C ASP A 498 -23.58 -6.28 -17.29
N ALA A 499 -22.31 -5.90 -17.16
CA ALA A 499 -21.41 -5.74 -18.31
C ALA A 499 -20.93 -7.06 -18.90
N SER A 500 -20.76 -8.10 -18.09
CA SER A 500 -20.38 -9.43 -18.59
C SER A 500 -21.52 -10.11 -19.36
N ILE A 501 -22.78 -9.78 -19.03
CA ILE A 501 -23.96 -10.26 -19.76
C ILE A 501 -24.06 -9.58 -21.13
N LEU A 502 -23.75 -8.28 -21.23
CA LEU A 502 -23.77 -7.53 -22.49
C LEU A 502 -22.68 -8.02 -23.46
N GLN A 503 -21.48 -8.35 -22.98
CA GLN A 503 -20.41 -8.92 -23.81
C GLN A 503 -20.75 -10.32 -24.35
N ASN A 504 -21.52 -11.13 -23.61
CA ASN A 504 -21.94 -12.46 -24.05
C ASN A 504 -23.21 -12.44 -24.93
N GLY A 505 -23.98 -11.34 -24.92
CA GLY A 505 -25.19 -11.15 -25.72
C GLY A 505 -24.95 -10.59 -27.13
N GLU A 506 -23.80 -9.97 -27.38
CA GLU A 506 -23.37 -9.52 -28.72
C GLU A 506 -22.42 -10.54 -29.35
N SER A 507 -22.96 -11.71 -29.74
CA SER A 507 -22.28 -12.57 -30.73
C SER A 507 -22.59 -12.06 -32.15
N SER A 508 -21.89 -10.99 -32.53
CA SER A 508 -21.57 -10.64 -33.92
C SER A 508 -20.27 -9.83 -33.90
N PRO A 509 -19.30 -10.12 -34.77
CA PRO A 509 -17.93 -9.67 -34.57
C PRO A 509 -17.84 -8.16 -34.80
N PHE A 510 -17.48 -7.42 -33.74
CA PHE A 510 -16.71 -6.21 -33.97
C PHE A 510 -15.39 -6.66 -34.58
N GLN A 511 -15.22 -6.37 -35.88
CA GLN A 511 -13.99 -6.62 -36.61
C GLN A 511 -12.83 -5.99 -35.84
N VAL A 512 -12.05 -6.85 -35.20
CA VAL A 512 -10.67 -6.52 -34.84
C VAL A 512 -9.95 -6.54 -36.19
N ALA A 513 -9.69 -5.36 -36.73
CA ALA A 513 -8.70 -5.23 -37.79
C ALA A 513 -7.39 -5.75 -37.24
N GLU A 514 -6.90 -6.83 -37.84
CA GLU A 514 -5.53 -7.29 -37.71
C GLU A 514 -4.62 -6.17 -38.23
N ASP A 515 -4.00 -5.44 -37.32
CA ASP A 515 -2.69 -4.82 -37.54
C ASP A 515 -1.74 -5.42 -36.50
N GLN A 516 -1.24 -6.60 -36.83
CA GLN A 516 0.05 -7.03 -36.31
C GLN A 516 1.14 -6.27 -37.08
N ASP A 517 2.06 -5.72 -36.29
CA ASP A 517 3.34 -5.12 -36.68
C ASP A 517 3.29 -3.66 -37.16
N THR A 518 3.46 -2.71 -36.23
CA THR A 518 4.63 -1.80 -36.15
C THR A 518 4.38 -0.77 -35.03
N MET A 519 5.10 -0.87 -33.90
CA MET A 519 5.64 0.24 -33.09
C MET A 519 6.02 -0.28 -31.69
N LEU A 520 7.20 -0.91 -31.64
CA LEU A 520 8.08 -0.79 -30.48
C LEU A 520 8.56 0.66 -30.37
N SER A 521 8.83 1.08 -29.13
CA SER A 521 9.48 2.34 -28.71
C SER A 521 8.63 3.61 -28.64
N GLN A 522 7.88 3.77 -27.54
CA GLN A 522 7.97 5.00 -26.73
C GLN A 522 7.98 4.58 -25.26
N VAL A 523 9.20 4.29 -24.80
CA VAL A 523 9.50 4.14 -23.38
C VAL A 523 9.52 5.56 -22.81
N ASP A 524 8.53 5.89 -22.00
CA ASP A 524 8.67 6.95 -21.00
C ASP A 524 9.78 6.53 -20.03
N GLU A 525 11.02 6.84 -20.41
CA GLU A 525 12.17 6.88 -19.54
C GLU A 525 12.19 8.26 -18.86
N SER A 526 11.13 8.56 -18.09
CA SER A 526 11.23 9.55 -17.03
C SER A 526 11.95 8.88 -15.87
N GLY A 527 13.24 9.17 -15.74
CA GLY A 527 14.00 8.93 -14.53
C GLY A 527 13.42 9.77 -13.39
N GLN A 528 12.31 9.30 -12.83
CA GLN A 528 11.78 9.83 -11.59
C GLN A 528 12.61 9.21 -10.48
N GLU A 529 13.54 10.01 -9.95
CA GLU A 529 14.17 9.71 -8.67
C GLU A 529 13.08 9.41 -7.64
N ASP A 530 13.35 8.42 -6.80
CA ASP A 530 12.52 7.92 -5.70
C ASP A 530 12.11 9.07 -4.77
N ALA A 531 11.03 9.77 -5.12
CA ALA A 531 10.34 10.77 -4.31
C ALA A 531 8.83 10.52 -4.25
N ASN A 532 8.37 9.36 -4.75
CA ASN A 532 6.99 8.88 -4.55
C ASN A 532 6.86 7.88 -3.39
N ASP A 533 7.97 7.55 -2.71
CA ASP A 533 7.91 7.10 -1.31
C ASP A 533 8.04 8.37 -0.45
N VAL A 534 7.05 9.26 -0.58
CA VAL A 534 6.65 10.08 0.56
C VAL A 534 6.43 9.07 1.69
N PRO A 535 6.85 9.34 2.94
CA PRO A 535 6.28 8.62 4.08
C PRO A 535 4.78 8.49 3.83
N MET A 536 4.13 7.42 4.27
CA MET A 536 2.72 7.56 4.58
C MET A 536 2.66 8.73 5.58
N HIS A 537 2.49 9.96 5.08
CA HIS A 537 2.40 11.14 5.91
C HIS A 537 1.06 10.94 6.57
N GLY A 538 1.16 10.66 7.87
CA GLY A 538 0.07 10.45 8.79
C GLY A 538 -0.93 11.59 8.64
N ASP A 539 -1.98 11.26 7.93
CA ASP A 539 -3.27 11.89 8.04
C ASP A 539 -4.22 10.71 8.22
N GLU A 540 -4.41 10.37 9.49
CA GLU A 540 -5.44 9.47 10.03
C GLU A 540 -5.57 8.20 9.21
N ASP A 541 -4.61 7.30 9.39
CA ASP A 541 -4.87 5.89 9.16
C ASP A 541 -5.69 5.38 10.35
N GLU A 542 -6.97 5.77 10.39
CA GLU A 542 -8.00 4.95 11.01
C GLU A 542 -8.20 3.74 10.07
N ASP A 543 -7.21 2.84 10.04
CA ASP A 543 -7.48 1.47 9.63
C ASP A 543 -8.45 0.93 10.69
N GLU A 544 -9.74 0.96 10.33
CA GLU A 544 -10.89 0.76 11.20
C GLU A 544 -10.68 -0.33 12.27
N GLU A 545 -10.12 0.03 13.43
CA GLU A 545 -10.64 -0.48 14.67
C GLU A 545 -12.04 0.12 14.74
N MET A 546 -13.04 -0.61 14.23
CA MET A 546 -14.42 -0.32 14.57
C MET A 546 -14.48 -0.45 16.09
N VAL A 547 -14.31 0.68 16.78
CA VAL A 547 -14.45 0.78 18.21
C VAL A 547 -15.82 0.18 18.49
N GLU A 548 -15.84 -0.80 19.37
CA GLU A 548 -17.04 -1.31 20.01
C GLU A 548 -17.62 -0.17 20.87
N SER A 549 -18.12 0.88 20.22
CA SER A 549 -18.89 1.93 20.87
C SER A 549 -20.17 1.25 21.36
N GLU A 550 -20.52 1.57 22.60
CA GLU A 550 -21.63 1.02 23.36
C GLU A 550 -22.90 0.84 22.50
N LEU A 551 -23.65 -0.22 22.81
CA LEU A 551 -24.89 -0.64 22.16
C LEU A 551 -25.98 0.46 22.23
N GLU A 552 -25.83 1.55 21.48
CA GLU A 552 -26.92 2.49 21.26
C GLU A 552 -27.66 2.05 19.99
N SER A 553 -28.77 1.33 20.20
CA SER A 553 -29.76 1.08 19.16
C SER A 553 -30.42 2.40 18.79
N SER A 554 -29.96 3.07 17.73
CA SER A 554 -30.79 4.07 17.05
C SER A 554 -31.78 3.35 16.13
N ASP A 555 -32.73 2.64 16.73
CA ASP A 555 -33.99 2.32 16.06
C ASP A 555 -34.82 3.61 16.11
N ASP A 556 -34.87 4.35 14.98
CA ASP A 556 -36.00 5.17 14.55
C ASP A 556 -35.59 6.04 13.35
N GLU A 557 -35.47 5.44 12.18
CA GLU A 557 -35.73 6.18 10.92
C GLU A 557 -36.56 5.25 10.02
N PRO A 558 -37.76 5.66 9.60
CA PRO A 558 -38.55 4.88 8.66
C PRO A 558 -37.81 4.81 7.31
N ASP A 559 -37.51 3.59 6.86
CA ASP A 559 -37.02 3.36 5.51
C ASP A 559 -38.04 3.91 4.50
N ILE A 560 -37.76 5.07 3.91
CA ILE A 560 -38.44 5.51 2.69
C ILE A 560 -37.92 4.60 1.57
N GLU A 561 -38.59 3.46 1.40
CA GLU A 561 -38.39 2.58 0.27
C GLU A 561 -38.65 3.36 -1.02
N THR A 562 -37.57 3.62 -1.78
CA THR A 562 -37.71 4.02 -3.16
C THR A 562 -38.13 2.77 -3.93
N THR A 563 -39.34 2.79 -4.45
CA THR A 563 -39.99 1.71 -5.19
C THR A 563 -39.15 1.24 -6.38
N SER A 564 -38.44 0.14 -6.19
CA SER A 564 -38.12 -0.78 -7.29
C SER A 564 -39.01 -2.01 -7.14
N ASN A 565 -39.92 -2.21 -8.09
CA ASN A 565 -40.93 -3.27 -8.09
C ASN A 565 -40.31 -4.68 -8.04
N GLY A 566 -40.07 -5.18 -6.84
CA GLY A 566 -39.91 -6.61 -6.55
C GLY A 566 -40.75 -6.90 -5.32
N GLU A 567 -41.68 -7.85 -5.42
CA GLU A 567 -42.52 -8.30 -4.30
C GLU A 567 -41.67 -8.63 -3.06
N PRO A 568 -42.16 -8.41 -1.83
CA PRO A 568 -41.48 -8.91 -0.65
C PRO A 568 -41.53 -10.44 -0.73
N GLU A 569 -40.42 -11.07 -1.13
CA GLU A 569 -40.24 -12.49 -0.88
C GLU A 569 -40.49 -12.70 0.61
N ASN A 570 -41.62 -13.33 0.94
CA ASN A 570 -41.94 -13.86 2.26
C ASN A 570 -40.90 -14.96 2.53
N GLY A 571 -39.70 -14.54 2.92
CA GLY A 571 -38.54 -15.40 2.95
C GLY A 571 -38.73 -16.44 4.03
N ASP A 572 -38.88 -17.71 3.65
CA ASP A 572 -38.95 -18.83 4.59
C ASP A 572 -37.69 -18.85 5.47
N PHE A 573 -37.83 -18.46 6.74
CA PHE A 573 -36.79 -18.54 7.78
C PHE A 573 -37.04 -19.70 8.75
N SER A 574 -37.99 -20.60 8.45
CA SER A 574 -38.30 -21.80 9.24
C SER A 574 -37.09 -22.69 9.52
N LYS A 575 -36.10 -22.67 8.63
CA LYS A 575 -34.91 -23.52 8.69
C LYS A 575 -33.75 -22.91 9.47
N VAL A 576 -33.79 -21.61 9.79
CA VAL A 576 -32.72 -20.93 10.54
C VAL A 576 -32.55 -21.59 11.91
N LEU A 577 -31.30 -21.85 12.28
CA LEU A 577 -30.94 -22.46 13.56
C LEU A 577 -30.74 -21.37 14.61
N LEU A 578 -31.49 -21.44 15.70
CA LEU A 578 -31.37 -20.55 16.85
C LEU A 578 -30.56 -21.22 17.96
N GLY A 579 -29.59 -20.47 18.50
CA GLY A 579 -28.87 -20.82 19.72
C GLY A 579 -29.56 -20.20 20.93
N ILE A 580 -30.04 -21.02 21.87
CA ILE A 580 -30.71 -20.57 23.11
C ILE A 580 -30.13 -21.37 24.28
N LYS A 581 -29.44 -20.69 25.21
CA LYS A 581 -28.89 -21.29 26.45
C LYS A 581 -28.13 -22.61 26.22
N GLY A 582 -27.34 -22.68 25.15
CA GLY A 582 -26.57 -23.86 24.76
C GLY A 582 -27.35 -24.95 24.01
N SER A 583 -28.65 -24.79 23.80
CA SER A 583 -29.48 -25.65 22.94
C SER A 583 -29.59 -25.06 21.53
N ARG A 584 -29.80 -25.95 20.54
CA ARG A 584 -29.99 -25.59 19.13
C ARG A 584 -31.37 -26.02 18.68
N VAL A 585 -32.15 -25.08 18.15
CA VAL A 585 -33.51 -25.37 17.71
C VAL A 585 -33.79 -24.63 16.41
N ARG A 586 -34.50 -25.24 15.46
CA ARG A 586 -34.91 -24.50 14.26
C ARG A 586 -36.07 -23.58 14.60
N TYR A 587 -36.13 -22.43 13.94
CA TYR A 587 -37.18 -21.46 14.20
C TYR A 587 -38.60 -22.05 14.12
N LYS A 588 -38.87 -22.92 13.12
CA LYS A 588 -40.18 -23.59 12.96
C LYS A 588 -40.62 -24.41 14.18
N ASP A 589 -39.67 -24.92 14.97
CA ASP A 589 -39.94 -25.77 16.12
C ASP A 589 -40.18 -24.93 17.40
N LEU A 590 -40.03 -23.60 17.32
CA LEU A 590 -40.19 -22.64 18.43
C LEU A 590 -41.37 -21.66 18.27
N GLN A 591 -42.11 -21.72 17.16
CA GLN A 591 -43.21 -20.79 16.88
C GLN A 591 -44.29 -20.77 17.98
N SER A 592 -44.49 -21.90 18.68
CA SER A 592 -45.46 -22.00 19.78
C SER A 592 -44.95 -21.53 21.15
N VAL A 593 -43.65 -21.19 21.25
CA VAL A 593 -42.99 -20.89 22.54
C VAL A 593 -42.92 -19.39 22.82
N PHE A 594 -42.88 -18.55 21.77
CA PHE A 594 -42.81 -17.10 21.91
C PHE A 594 -44.20 -16.44 21.92
N GLY A 595 -44.34 -15.33 22.64
CA GLY A 595 -45.51 -14.46 22.50
C GLY A 595 -45.56 -13.80 21.11
N ARG A 596 -46.75 -13.44 20.61
CA ARG A 596 -46.91 -12.88 19.24
C ARG A 596 -46.02 -11.68 18.94
N GLU A 597 -45.78 -10.80 19.91
CA GLU A 597 -44.93 -9.62 19.71
C GLU A 597 -43.45 -9.98 19.60
N GLN A 598 -42.96 -10.84 20.51
CA GLN A 598 -41.59 -11.37 20.46
C GLN A 598 -41.35 -12.15 19.17
N GLN A 599 -42.34 -12.90 18.72
CA GLN A 599 -42.29 -13.62 17.46
C GLN A 599 -42.09 -12.65 16.30
N ARG A 600 -42.93 -11.62 16.15
CA ARG A 600 -42.80 -10.62 15.07
C ARG A 600 -41.45 -9.91 15.09
N TYR A 601 -40.97 -9.54 16.28
CA TYR A 601 -39.66 -8.91 16.42
C TYR A 601 -38.54 -9.83 15.92
N LEU A 602 -38.53 -11.09 16.36
CA LEU A 602 -37.55 -12.08 15.94
C LEU A 602 -37.63 -12.37 14.44
N GLU A 603 -38.83 -12.51 13.88
CA GLU A 603 -39.04 -12.72 12.44
C GLU A 603 -38.45 -11.56 11.61
N SER A 604 -38.64 -10.31 12.05
CA SER A 604 -38.05 -9.13 11.41
C SER A 604 -36.51 -9.17 11.43
N GLN A 605 -35.90 -9.53 12.57
CA GLN A 605 -34.45 -9.67 12.68
C GLN A 605 -33.93 -10.80 11.79
N LEU A 606 -34.57 -11.97 11.80
CA LEU A 606 -34.20 -13.11 10.97
C LEU A 606 -34.34 -12.81 9.47
N GLN A 607 -35.36 -12.06 9.08
CA GLN A 607 -35.56 -11.64 7.69
C GLN A 607 -34.42 -10.71 7.24
N LYS A 608 -34.03 -9.72 8.06
CA LYS A 608 -32.89 -8.83 7.78
C LYS A 608 -31.58 -9.61 7.69
N TYR A 609 -31.29 -10.45 8.69
CA TYR A 609 -30.13 -11.32 8.73
C TYR A 609 -30.02 -12.20 7.48
N ARG A 610 -31.10 -12.93 7.16
CA ARG A 610 -31.15 -13.82 5.99
C ARG A 610 -30.97 -13.06 4.68
N ARG A 611 -31.52 -11.84 4.56
CA ARG A 611 -31.36 -10.99 3.36
C ARG A 611 -29.89 -10.66 3.11
N VAL A 612 -29.15 -10.28 4.14
CA VAL A 612 -27.75 -9.81 4.00
C VAL A 612 -26.77 -10.98 3.92
N VAL A 613 -26.93 -11.99 4.79
CA VAL A 613 -26.08 -13.18 4.85
C VAL A 613 -26.37 -14.14 3.70
N GLY A 614 -27.63 -14.25 3.28
CA GLY A 614 -28.11 -15.16 2.24
C GLY A 614 -28.69 -16.46 2.80
N PRO A 615 -29.63 -17.10 2.08
CA PRO A 615 -30.40 -18.25 2.54
C PRO A 615 -29.52 -19.40 3.03
N VAL A 616 -28.61 -19.87 2.18
CA VAL A 616 -27.77 -21.04 2.45
C VAL A 616 -26.94 -20.86 3.73
N LEU A 617 -26.33 -19.68 3.89
CA LEU A 617 -25.52 -19.38 5.06
C LEU A 617 -26.36 -19.14 6.31
N SER A 618 -27.53 -18.50 6.18
CA SER A 618 -28.42 -18.28 7.32
C SER A 618 -29.03 -19.57 7.88
N GLU A 619 -29.16 -20.62 7.07
CA GLU A 619 -29.66 -21.93 7.50
C GLU A 619 -28.57 -22.83 8.08
N ARG A 620 -27.30 -22.59 7.70
CA ARG A 620 -26.12 -23.33 8.17
C ARG A 620 -25.52 -22.68 9.44
N MET A 621 -25.57 -21.35 9.47
CA MET A 621 -25.30 -20.41 10.56
C MET A 621 -26.12 -20.73 11.82
N VAL A 622 -25.55 -20.84 13.02
CA VAL A 622 -26.35 -20.72 14.25
C VAL A 622 -26.47 -19.24 14.62
N TYR A 623 -27.70 -18.74 14.59
CA TYR A 623 -28.07 -17.40 15.03
C TYR A 623 -28.19 -17.39 16.57
N SER A 624 -27.27 -16.71 17.23
CA SER A 624 -27.26 -16.54 18.68
C SER A 624 -28.23 -15.43 19.09
N LEU A 625 -29.07 -15.70 20.09
CA LEU A 625 -30.00 -14.73 20.67
C LEU A 625 -29.46 -14.05 21.95
N GLY A 626 -28.20 -14.31 22.31
CA GLY A 626 -27.60 -13.88 23.59
C GLY A 626 -27.40 -15.03 24.55
#